data_AF-A0A699YX62-F1
#
_entry.id   AF-A0A699YX62-F1
#
_cell.length_a   1.000
_cell.length_b   1.000
_cell.length_c   1.000
_cell.angle_alpha   90.00
_cell.angle_beta   90.00
_cell.angle_gamma   90.00
#
_symmetry.space_group_name_H-M   'P 1'
#
loop_
_entity.id
_entity.type
_entity.pdbx_description
1 polymer ?
#
loop_
_entity_poly.entity_id
_entity_poly.type
_entity_poly.pdbx_seq_one_letter_code
_entity_poly.pdbx_strand_id
1 'polypeptide(L)'
;VVDEEHGPRSYWFACNKWLGQGLEDGLLERTLPVCLEDPRAVFTDYKVDFHTSRVRGAGTDATVYFQLCGEEQDSEVQRVVAPKEAFERGAVDSFSYK
;
A
#
# COMPACT_ATOMS: atom_id res chain seq x y z
N VAL A 1 -36.64 28.19 -7.33
CA VAL A 1 -35.47 27.67 -8.07
C VAL A 1 -35.14 26.35 -7.41
N VAL A 2 -35.37 25.25 -8.13
CA VAL A 2 -35.11 23.89 -7.64
C VAL A 2 -33.64 23.64 -7.99
N ASP A 3 -32.75 23.55 -7.00
CA ASP A 3 -31.35 23.21 -7.24
C ASP A 3 -31.27 21.73 -7.59
N GLU A 4 -31.05 21.48 -8.88
CA GLU A 4 -31.08 20.18 -9.54
C GLU A 4 -29.65 19.66 -9.79
N GLU A 5 -28.70 19.87 -8.87
CA GLU A 5 -27.27 19.65 -9.18
C GLU A 5 -26.47 18.87 -8.12
N HIS A 6 -27.01 17.79 -7.56
CA HIS A 6 -26.18 16.82 -6.85
C HIS A 6 -26.64 15.41 -7.20
N GLY A 7 -25.87 14.73 -8.06
CA GLY A 7 -26.00 13.29 -8.25
C GLY A 7 -25.94 12.53 -6.92
N PRO A 8 -26.26 11.22 -6.89
CA PRO A 8 -26.31 10.46 -5.65
C PRO A 8 -24.99 10.57 -4.87
N ARG A 9 -25.04 11.17 -3.67
CA ARG A 9 -23.88 11.26 -2.77
C ARG A 9 -23.54 9.85 -2.28
N SER A 10 -22.32 9.42 -2.57
CA SER A 10 -21.77 8.15 -2.06
C SER A 10 -20.97 8.43 -0.79
N TYR A 11 -21.07 7.51 0.18
CA TYR A 11 -20.31 7.55 1.42
C TYR A 11 -19.64 6.20 1.62
N TRP A 12 -18.39 6.22 2.10
CA TRP A 12 -17.60 5.01 2.27
C TRP A 12 -17.31 4.75 3.75
N PHE A 13 -17.32 3.48 4.13
CA PHE A 13 -16.95 3.03 5.48
C PHE A 13 -15.97 1.87 5.35
N ALA A 14 -14.67 2.17 5.33
CA ALA A 14 -13.63 1.16 5.18
C ALA A 14 -13.52 0.32 6.47
N CYS A 15 -13.91 -0.96 6.41
CA CYS A 15 -13.84 -1.86 7.56
C CYS A 15 -12.44 -2.47 7.73
N ASN A 16 -11.79 -2.87 6.62
CA ASN A 16 -10.47 -3.51 6.56
C ASN A 16 -10.27 -4.69 7.54
N LYS A 17 -11.37 -5.29 7.98
CA LYS A 17 -11.44 -6.35 8.98
C LYS A 17 -12.67 -7.22 8.75
N TRP A 18 -12.59 -8.48 9.15
CA TRP A 18 -13.73 -9.41 9.10
C TRP A 18 -14.71 -9.13 10.24
N LEU A 19 -16.01 -9.19 9.93
CA LEU A 19 -17.09 -9.17 10.91
C LEU A 19 -17.56 -10.61 11.13
N GLY A 20 -16.85 -11.36 11.98
CA GLY A 20 -17.10 -12.78 12.15
C GLY A 20 -16.58 -13.30 13.47
N GLN A 21 -17.42 -14.02 14.21
CA GLN A 21 -17.13 -14.50 15.56
C GLN A 21 -15.94 -15.49 15.63
N GLY A 22 -15.54 -16.07 14.50
CA GLY A 22 -14.38 -16.97 14.37
C GLY A 22 -13.26 -16.43 13.48
N LEU A 23 -13.31 -15.16 13.08
CA LEU A 23 -12.31 -14.53 12.22
C LEU A 23 -11.74 -13.30 12.91
N GLU A 24 -10.44 -13.07 12.73
CA GLU A 24 -9.72 -11.92 13.29
C GLU A 24 -9.95 -11.72 14.80
N ASP A 25 -10.72 -10.70 15.19
CA ASP A 25 -10.98 -10.35 16.58
C ASP A 25 -12.37 -10.77 17.08
N GLY A 26 -13.12 -11.55 16.29
CA GLY A 26 -14.39 -12.12 16.71
C GLY A 26 -15.55 -11.13 16.78
N LEU A 27 -15.35 -9.88 16.35
CA LEU A 27 -16.38 -8.84 16.41
C LEU A 27 -17.35 -8.96 15.25
N LEU A 28 -18.65 -8.81 15.55
CA LEU A 28 -19.72 -8.79 14.54
C LEU A 28 -20.20 -7.36 14.21
N GLU A 29 -19.77 -6.37 14.97
CA GLU A 29 -20.13 -4.96 14.79
C GLU A 29 -18.93 -4.04 15.02
N ARG A 30 -18.92 -2.90 14.32
CA ARG A 30 -17.88 -1.87 14.42
C ARG A 30 -18.45 -0.49 14.10
N THR A 31 -17.96 0.52 14.80
CA THR A 31 -18.15 1.92 14.43
C THR A 31 -17.01 2.36 13.52
N LEU A 32 -17.33 2.75 12.29
CA LEU A 32 -16.35 3.18 11.28
C LEU A 32 -16.54 4.67 10.97
N PRO A 33 -15.45 5.46 10.86
CA PRO A 33 -15.55 6.83 10.42
C PRO A 33 -16.01 6.89 8.96
N VAL A 34 -16.74 7.95 8.61
CA VAL A 34 -17.12 8.19 7.20
C VAL A 34 -15.91 8.63 6.40
N CYS A 35 -15.70 8.01 5.25
CA CYS A 35 -14.77 8.44 4.21
C CYS A 35 -15.59 9.07 3.07
N LEU A 36 -15.29 10.33 2.76
CA LEU A 36 -15.96 11.07 1.68
C LEU A 36 -15.39 10.72 0.30
N GLU A 37 -14.17 10.19 0.27
CA GLU A 37 -13.48 9.69 -0.92
C GLU A 37 -13.54 8.16 -0.96
N ASP A 38 -13.53 7.57 -2.16
CA ASP A 38 -13.54 6.11 -2.33
C ASP A 38 -12.23 5.53 -1.77
N PRO A 39 -12.25 4.77 -0.67
CA PRO A 39 -11.03 4.21 -0.09
C PRO A 39 -10.35 3.24 -1.07
N ARG A 40 -11.08 2.67 -2.03
CA ARG A 40 -10.49 1.82 -3.07
C ARG A 40 -9.69 2.62 -4.11
N ALA A 41 -9.92 3.93 -4.21
CA ALA A 41 -9.14 4.80 -5.09
C ALA A 41 -7.72 5.07 -4.55
N VAL A 42 -7.48 4.87 -3.24
CA VAL A 42 -6.21 5.18 -2.57
C VAL A 42 -5.36 3.93 -2.30
N PHE A 43 -5.95 2.75 -2.16
CA PHE A 43 -5.22 1.52 -1.80
C PHE A 43 -4.97 0.62 -3.01
N THR A 44 -3.84 0.82 -3.69
CA THR A 44 -3.27 -0.22 -4.56
C THR A 44 -2.12 -0.89 -3.81
N ASP A 45 -2.23 -2.19 -3.55
CA ASP A 45 -1.10 -2.96 -3.03
C ASP A 45 -0.06 -3.13 -4.14
N TYR A 46 1.11 -2.51 -3.96
CA TYR A 46 2.24 -2.64 -4.89
C TYR A 46 3.15 -3.79 -4.49
N LYS A 47 3.50 -4.64 -5.44
CA LYS A 47 4.64 -5.55 -5.33
C LYS A 47 5.84 -4.90 -6.02
N VAL A 48 6.91 -4.67 -5.26
CA VAL A 48 8.16 -4.10 -5.76
C VAL A 48 9.24 -5.17 -5.71
N ASP A 49 9.79 -5.50 -6.88
CA ASP A 49 10.86 -6.47 -7.05
C ASP A 49 12.18 -5.75 -7.33
N PHE A 50 13.16 -5.91 -6.45
CA PHE A 50 14.51 -5.37 -6.62
C PHE A 50 15.41 -6.42 -7.28
N HIS A 51 15.92 -6.12 -8.47
CA HIS A 51 16.82 -7.00 -9.21
C HIS A 51 18.26 -6.50 -9.11
N THR A 52 19.10 -7.16 -8.32
CA THR A 52 20.51 -6.84 -8.22
C THR A 52 21.32 -7.61 -9.26
N SER A 53 22.12 -6.92 -10.08
CA SER A 53 22.86 -7.56 -11.16
C SER A 53 23.87 -8.62 -10.66
N ARG A 54 24.30 -9.52 -11.56
CA ARG A 54 25.35 -10.52 -11.28
C ARG A 54 26.78 -9.97 -11.43
N VAL A 55 26.95 -8.67 -11.72
CA VAL A 55 28.27 -8.05 -11.88
C VAL A 55 29.00 -8.03 -10.53
N ARG A 56 30.33 -8.22 -10.55
CA ARG A 56 31.16 -8.15 -9.34
C ARG A 56 30.98 -6.79 -8.66
N GLY A 57 30.62 -6.80 -7.38
CA GLY A 57 30.43 -5.59 -6.58
C GLY A 57 29.06 -4.92 -6.70
N ALA A 58 28.05 -5.59 -7.31
CA ALA A 58 26.72 -5.02 -7.46
C ALA A 58 25.83 -5.05 -6.20
N GLY A 59 26.19 -5.85 -5.19
CA GLY A 59 25.44 -5.95 -3.94
C GLY A 59 25.70 -4.78 -2.98
N THR A 60 24.84 -4.60 -1.98
CA THR A 60 24.95 -3.52 -1.00
C THR A 60 24.43 -3.92 0.38
N ASP A 61 25.13 -3.49 1.44
CA ASP A 61 24.68 -3.57 2.84
C ASP A 61 23.98 -2.28 3.31
N ALA A 62 23.82 -1.30 2.42
CA ALA A 62 23.22 0.00 2.76
C ALA A 62 21.71 -0.11 2.99
N THR A 63 21.14 0.87 3.70
CA THR A 63 19.69 1.00 3.78
C THR A 63 19.13 1.50 2.45
N VAL A 64 18.17 0.77 1.89
CA VAL A 64 17.51 1.09 0.60
C VAL A 64 16.19 1.83 0.83
N TYR A 65 15.92 2.82 -0.01
CA TYR A 65 14.67 3.59 -0.06
C TYR A 65 14.16 3.66 -1.50
N PHE A 66 12.85 3.85 -1.68
CA PHE A 66 12.25 4.12 -2.99
C PHE A 66 11.03 5.04 -2.86
N GLN A 67 10.56 5.57 -3.98
CA GLN A 67 9.35 6.39 -4.08
C GLN A 67 8.63 6.02 -5.39
N LEU A 68 7.31 5.92 -5.35
CA LEU A 68 6.49 5.77 -6.55
C LEU A 68 6.13 7.15 -7.07
N CYS A 69 6.46 7.45 -8.33
CA CYS A 69 6.12 8.70 -8.96
C CYS A 69 4.95 8.52 -9.92
N GLY A 70 3.91 9.33 -9.77
CA GLY A 70 2.71 9.33 -10.59
C GLY A 70 2.50 10.67 -11.29
N GLU A 71 1.63 10.70 -12.31
CA GLU A 71 1.34 11.94 -13.05
C GLU A 71 0.62 12.99 -12.18
N GLU A 72 -0.20 12.55 -11.23
CA GLU A 72 -0.95 13.42 -10.32
C GLU A 72 -0.24 13.63 -8.98
N GLN A 73 0.43 12.60 -8.46
CA GLN A 73 1.06 12.61 -7.16
C GLN A 73 2.18 11.56 -7.04
N ASP A 74 3.20 11.90 -6.24
CA ASP A 74 4.22 10.96 -5.77
C ASP A 74 3.85 10.39 -4.39
N SER A 75 4.23 9.13 -4.13
CA SER A 75 4.13 8.54 -2.80
C SER A 75 5.09 9.21 -1.82
N GLU A 76 4.98 8.93 -0.52
CA GLU A 76 6.08 9.20 0.41
C GLU A 76 7.30 8.33 0.08
N VAL A 77 8.50 8.78 0.49
CA VAL A 77 9.73 7.97 0.40
C VAL A 77 9.64 6.81 1.39
N GLN A 78 9.66 5.59 0.89
CA GLN A 78 9.54 4.37 1.67
C GLN A 78 10.93 3.80 1.97
N ARG A 79 11.18 3.48 3.24
CA ARG A 79 12.35 2.67 3.64
C ARG A 79 12.04 1.19 3.42
N VAL A 80 12.93 0.46 2.75
CA VAL A 80 12.77 -0.98 2.57
C VAL A 80 13.17 -1.71 3.86
N VAL A 81 12.21 -2.44 4.44
CA VAL A 81 12.46 -3.31 5.61
C VAL A 81 12.87 -4.68 5.09
N ALA A 82 14.16 -4.86 4.89
CA ALA A 82 14.74 -6.07 4.34
C ALA A 82 15.54 -6.87 5.39
N PRO A 83 15.68 -8.20 5.23
CA PRO A 83 16.70 -8.96 5.95
C PRO A 83 18.09 -8.45 5.59
N LYS A 84 19.07 -8.76 6.45
CA LYS A 84 20.45 -8.30 6.28
C LYS A 84 21.05 -8.72 4.93
N GLU A 85 20.67 -9.89 4.43
CA GLU A 85 21.29 -10.48 3.23
C GLU A 85 20.48 -10.18 1.94
N ALA A 86 19.66 -9.12 1.97
CA ALA A 86 18.93 -8.63 0.81
C ALA A 86 19.83 -7.74 -0.05
N PHE A 87 19.41 -7.51 -1.30
CA PHE A 87 20.13 -6.70 -2.28
C PHE A 87 21.52 -7.26 -2.62
N GLU A 88 21.69 -8.56 -2.44
CA GLU A 88 22.93 -9.26 -2.76
C GLU A 88 23.11 -9.46 -4.26
N ARG A 89 24.36 -9.61 -4.69
CA ARG A 89 24.69 -9.81 -6.11
C ARG A 89 23.91 -10.99 -6.69
N GLY A 90 23.08 -10.71 -7.70
CA GLY A 90 22.27 -11.72 -8.39
C GLY A 90 20.97 -12.10 -7.70
N ALA A 91 20.61 -11.43 -6.60
CA ALA A 91 19.36 -11.64 -5.89
C ALA A 91 18.18 -10.93 -6.57
N VAL A 92 16.99 -11.44 -6.27
CA VAL A 92 15.71 -10.77 -6.53
C VAL A 92 14.96 -10.72 -5.22
N ASP A 93 14.74 -9.52 -4.69
CA ASP A 93 14.09 -9.30 -3.41
C ASP A 93 12.72 -8.65 -3.62
N SER A 94 11.65 -9.32 -3.16
CA SER A 94 10.26 -8.90 -3.35
C SER A 94 9.66 -8.34 -2.06
N PHE A 95 9.03 -7.18 -2.14
CA PHE A 95 8.36 -6.53 -1.01
C PHE A 95 6.97 -6.02 -1.42
N SER A 96 6.03 -6.07 -0.47
CA SER A 96 4.68 -5.54 -0.66
C SER A 96 4.50 -4.23 0.09
N TYR A 97 3.95 -3.23 -0.59
CA TYR A 97 3.69 -1.90 -0.06
C TYR A 97 2.23 -1.52 -0.30
N LYS A 98 1.68 -0.73 0.63
CA LYS A 98 0.33 -0.19 0.57
C LYS A 98 0.38 1.30 0.36
#